data_AF-A0A8T2BX90-F1
#
_entry.id   AF-A0A8T2BX90-F1
#
_cell.length_a   1.000
_cell.length_b   1.000
_cell.length_c   1.000
_cell.angle_alpha   90.00
_cell.angle_beta   90.00
_cell.angle_gamma   90.00
#
_symmetry.space_group_name_H-M   'P 1'
#
loop_
_entity.id
_entity.type
_entity.pdbx_description
1 polymer ?
#
loop_
_entity_poly.entity_id
_entity_poly.type
_entity_poly.pdbx_seq_one_letter_code
_entity_poly.pdbx_strand_id
1 'polypeptide(L)'
;MSRFRSLLQASVNATKKALTWNVEEWVPPAEKHIFKFNSKEDLKKWHLYSDSEYGGLSSASLEIPDKGDGSDCTGIFSGNLSVDLSEGSKWNISRSGFCGMRSKKFDGFIDLDGYDAIALRLRGDGRCYISTIYTENWVNSPGQSEDNSWQAFVFAPKDSWYTAKASPTTSIDVTNKEL
;
A
#
# COMPACT_ATOMS: atom_id res chain seq x y z
N MET A 1 -4.88 1.64 -39.61
CA MET A 1 -6.37 1.61 -39.52
C MET A 1 -6.94 1.25 -38.11
N SER A 2 -6.12 1.07 -37.07
CA SER A 2 -6.60 0.62 -35.72
C SER A 2 -7.15 1.74 -34.82
N ARG A 3 -6.52 2.93 -34.80
CA ARG A 3 -6.89 4.05 -33.91
C ARG A 3 -8.24 4.72 -34.22
N PHE A 4 -8.65 4.72 -35.47
CA PHE A 4 -9.95 5.28 -35.87
C PHE A 4 -11.11 4.41 -35.38
N ARG A 5 -10.95 3.08 -35.41
CA ARG A 5 -11.93 2.14 -34.87
C ARG A 5 -12.02 2.23 -33.35
N SER A 6 -10.91 2.42 -32.63
CA SER A 6 -10.94 2.58 -31.18
C SER A 6 -11.65 3.87 -30.75
N LEU A 7 -11.48 4.97 -31.49
CA LEU A 7 -12.16 6.24 -31.21
C LEU A 7 -13.67 6.16 -31.50
N LEU A 8 -14.06 5.52 -32.60
CA LEU A 8 -15.47 5.23 -32.91
C LEU A 8 -16.10 4.29 -31.89
N GLN A 9 -15.38 3.27 -31.42
CA GLN A 9 -15.86 2.37 -30.39
C GLN A 9 -16.04 3.13 -29.06
N ALA A 10 -15.09 4.00 -28.71
CA ALA A 10 -15.17 4.83 -27.51
C ALA A 10 -16.35 5.81 -27.58
N SER A 11 -16.62 6.43 -28.73
CA SER A 11 -17.76 7.34 -28.91
C SER A 11 -19.09 6.60 -28.85
N VAL A 12 -19.22 5.45 -29.53
CA VAL A 12 -20.43 4.62 -29.47
C VAL A 12 -20.68 4.11 -28.05
N ASN A 13 -19.64 3.70 -27.33
CA ASN A 13 -19.76 3.29 -25.94
C ASN A 13 -20.16 4.47 -25.04
N ALA A 14 -19.60 5.66 -25.23
CA ALA A 14 -19.97 6.86 -24.48
C ALA A 14 -21.43 7.28 -24.73
N THR A 15 -21.90 7.22 -25.98
CA THR A 15 -23.29 7.55 -26.32
C THR A 15 -24.27 6.51 -25.76
N LYS A 16 -23.93 5.22 -25.80
CA LYS A 16 -24.73 4.17 -25.13
C LYS A 16 -24.79 4.37 -23.61
N LYS A 17 -23.68 4.78 -22.98
CA LYS A 17 -23.62 5.11 -21.54
C LYS A 17 -24.48 6.32 -21.18
N ALA A 18 -24.42 7.38 -21.99
CA ALA A 18 -25.22 8.58 -21.76
C ALA A 18 -26.73 8.34 -21.92
N LEU A 19 -27.12 7.46 -22.85
CA LEU A 19 -28.53 7.17 -23.12
C LEU A 19 -29.17 6.17 -22.14
N THR A 20 -28.37 5.31 -21.50
CA THR A 20 -28.91 4.23 -20.65
C THR A 20 -29.32 4.70 -19.26
N TRP A 21 -29.00 5.93 -18.84
CA TRP A 21 -29.38 6.49 -17.52
C TRP A 21 -29.17 5.47 -16.37
N ASN A 22 -28.13 4.63 -16.47
CA ASN A 22 -27.78 3.68 -15.43
C ASN A 22 -27.17 4.45 -14.26
N VAL A 23 -28.01 4.85 -13.31
CA VAL A 23 -27.61 5.54 -12.07
C VAL A 23 -26.57 4.72 -11.29
N GLU A 24 -26.64 3.39 -11.39
CA GLU A 24 -25.68 2.43 -10.81
C GLU A 24 -24.26 2.55 -11.41
N GLU A 25 -24.10 3.13 -12.59
CA GLU A 25 -22.78 3.35 -13.23
C GLU A 25 -22.11 4.67 -12.78
N TRP A 26 -22.87 5.59 -12.17
CA TRP A 26 -22.38 6.85 -11.59
C TRP A 26 -22.01 6.69 -10.11
N VAL A 27 -22.53 5.67 -9.44
CA VAL A 27 -22.16 5.32 -8.08
C VAL A 27 -20.85 4.54 -8.15
N PRO A 28 -19.76 5.00 -7.49
CA PRO A 28 -18.53 4.23 -7.44
C PRO A 28 -18.84 2.84 -6.84
N PRO A 29 -18.15 1.77 -7.29
CA PRO A 29 -18.28 0.47 -6.66
C PRO A 29 -18.12 0.58 -5.15
N ALA A 30 -18.84 -0.25 -4.38
CA ALA A 30 -18.76 -0.22 -2.93
C ALA A 30 -17.31 -0.36 -2.40
N GLU A 31 -16.44 -1.04 -3.15
CA GLU A 31 -15.02 -1.21 -2.82
C GLU A 31 -14.14 -1.11 -4.08
N LYS A 32 -13.00 -0.42 -3.95
CA LYS A 32 -11.95 -0.34 -4.97
C LYS A 32 -10.65 -0.94 -4.45
N HIS A 33 -10.17 -1.95 -5.16
CA HIS A 33 -8.89 -2.59 -4.84
C HIS A 33 -7.72 -1.72 -5.31
N ILE A 34 -6.96 -1.18 -4.37
CA ILE A 34 -5.77 -0.35 -4.63
C ILE A 34 -4.56 -1.25 -4.90
N PHE A 35 -4.30 -2.18 -3.98
CA PHE A 35 -3.24 -3.18 -4.09
C PHE A 35 -3.82 -4.58 -3.81
N LYS A 36 -3.25 -5.58 -4.48
CA LYS A 36 -3.56 -7.00 -4.26
C LYS A 36 -2.27 -7.74 -3.93
N PHE A 37 -2.38 -8.93 -3.38
CA PHE A 37 -1.25 -9.79 -3.04
C PHE A 37 -1.48 -11.21 -3.56
N ASN A 38 -1.99 -11.31 -4.78
CA ASN A 38 -2.48 -12.58 -5.33
C ASN A 38 -1.55 -13.17 -6.39
N SER A 39 -0.62 -12.36 -6.92
CA SER A 39 0.33 -12.76 -7.95
C SER A 39 1.74 -12.26 -7.65
N LYS A 40 2.76 -12.95 -8.18
CA LYS A 40 4.16 -12.52 -8.07
C LYS A 40 4.38 -11.15 -8.74
N GLU A 41 3.57 -10.82 -9.74
CA GLU A 41 3.52 -9.51 -10.40
C GLU A 41 3.07 -8.40 -9.46
N ASP A 42 2.10 -8.67 -8.60
CA ASP A 42 1.67 -7.70 -7.59
C ASP A 42 2.78 -7.44 -6.57
N LEU A 43 3.53 -8.47 -6.15
CA LEU A 43 4.63 -8.30 -5.21
C LEU A 43 5.75 -7.39 -5.76
N LYS A 44 5.95 -7.37 -7.08
CA LYS A 44 6.92 -6.46 -7.74
C LYS A 44 6.58 -4.98 -7.55
N LYS A 45 5.33 -4.65 -7.23
CA LYS A 45 4.89 -3.27 -6.90
C LYS A 45 5.30 -2.85 -5.51
N TRP A 46 5.83 -3.77 -4.69
CA TRP A 46 6.28 -3.51 -3.33
C TRP A 46 7.80 -3.51 -3.25
N HIS A 47 8.31 -2.77 -2.28
CA HIS A 47 9.71 -2.73 -1.92
C HIS A 47 9.83 -3.06 -0.43
N LEU A 48 10.62 -4.09 -0.14
CA LEU A 48 10.98 -4.50 1.21
C LEU A 48 12.19 -3.69 1.66
N TYR A 49 12.19 -3.30 2.94
CA TYR A 49 13.29 -2.56 3.53
C TYR A 49 13.50 -3.02 4.98
N SER A 50 14.73 -2.91 5.47
CA SER A 50 15.11 -3.23 6.85
C SER A 50 16.38 -2.50 7.26
N ASP A 51 16.66 -2.49 8.56
CA ASP A 51 17.89 -1.93 9.12
C ASP A 51 19.19 -2.58 8.60
N SER A 52 19.10 -3.74 7.95
CA SER A 52 20.24 -4.42 7.33
C SER A 52 20.92 -3.63 6.22
N GLU A 53 20.21 -2.72 5.56
CA GLU A 53 20.81 -1.75 4.62
C GLU A 53 21.81 -0.81 5.31
N TYR A 54 21.68 -0.67 6.63
CA TYR A 54 22.52 0.17 7.48
C TYR A 54 23.36 -0.64 8.46
N GLY A 55 23.47 -1.97 8.28
CA GLY A 55 24.29 -2.85 9.11
C GLY A 55 23.58 -3.50 10.29
N GLY A 56 22.26 -3.35 10.42
CA GLY A 56 21.45 -4.12 11.36
C GLY A 56 21.24 -5.57 10.91
N LEU A 57 20.66 -6.39 11.80
CA LEU A 57 20.42 -7.82 11.54
C LEU A 57 18.93 -8.15 11.30
N SER A 58 18.06 -7.15 11.13
CA SER A 58 16.66 -7.40 10.77
C SER A 58 16.52 -7.82 9.30
N SER A 59 15.47 -8.57 9.00
CA SER A 59 15.15 -9.05 7.65
C SER A 59 13.65 -8.96 7.37
N ALA A 60 13.29 -8.81 6.11
CA ALA A 60 11.92 -8.84 5.61
C ALA A 60 11.84 -9.68 4.33
N SER A 61 10.75 -10.42 4.18
CA SER A 61 10.38 -11.18 2.99
C SER A 61 8.90 -10.98 2.68
N LEU A 62 8.56 -11.07 1.39
CA LEU A 62 7.19 -11.00 0.90
C LEU A 62 7.04 -12.04 -0.20
N GLU A 63 6.23 -13.05 0.07
CA GLU A 63 6.12 -14.24 -0.77
C GLU A 63 4.65 -14.64 -0.93
N ILE A 64 4.32 -15.26 -2.05
CA ILE A 64 3.03 -15.96 -2.20
C ILE A 64 3.36 -17.45 -2.10
N PRO A 65 2.83 -18.15 -1.08
CA PRO A 65 3.07 -19.58 -0.94
C PRO A 65 2.44 -20.31 -2.13
N ASP A 66 3.20 -21.21 -2.74
CA ASP A 66 2.71 -22.09 -3.80
C ASP A 66 1.79 -23.14 -3.18
N LYS A 67 0.53 -22.77 -2.94
CA LYS A 67 -0.52 -23.71 -2.56
C LYS A 67 -1.19 -24.22 -3.85
N GLY A 68 -1.37 -25.54 -3.95
CA GLY A 68 -1.95 -26.19 -5.12
C GLY A 68 -3.29 -25.59 -5.58
N ASP A 69 -3.64 -25.89 -6.82
CA ASP A 69 -4.79 -25.35 -7.56
C ASP A 69 -6.09 -25.42 -6.72
N GLY A 70 -6.55 -24.27 -6.23
CA GLY A 70 -7.80 -24.13 -5.48
C GLY A 70 -7.77 -23.33 -4.16
N SER A 71 -6.63 -22.83 -3.70
CA SER A 71 -6.58 -22.00 -2.47
C SER A 71 -6.37 -20.51 -2.77
N ASP A 72 -6.92 -19.63 -1.93
CA ASP A 72 -6.72 -18.18 -2.01
C ASP A 72 -5.23 -17.81 -1.99
N CYS A 73 -4.71 -17.34 -3.13
CA CYS A 73 -3.35 -16.80 -3.24
C CYS A 73 -3.24 -15.55 -2.35
N THR A 74 -2.64 -15.72 -1.18
CA THR A 74 -2.44 -14.67 -0.18
C THR A 74 -0.96 -14.40 -0.01
N GLY A 75 -0.52 -13.16 -0.22
CA GLY A 75 0.85 -12.75 0.09
C GLY A 75 1.11 -12.80 1.60
N ILE A 76 2.25 -13.36 1.96
CA ILE A 76 2.77 -13.47 3.31
C ILE A 76 3.94 -12.50 3.43
N PHE A 77 3.77 -11.48 4.27
CA PHE A 77 4.88 -10.68 4.76
C PHE A 77 5.44 -11.32 6.02
N SER A 78 6.74 -11.61 6.05
CA SER A 78 7.43 -12.18 7.20
C SER A 78 8.80 -11.54 7.38
N GLY A 79 9.39 -11.70 8.56
CA GLY A 79 10.69 -11.10 8.85
C GLY A 79 11.20 -11.46 10.23
N ASN A 80 12.47 -11.17 10.46
CA ASN A 80 13.09 -11.24 11.78
C ASN A 80 13.48 -9.81 12.20
N LEU A 81 13.11 -9.42 13.42
CA LEU A 81 13.52 -8.16 14.02
C LEU A 81 14.65 -8.42 14.99
N SER A 82 15.76 -7.72 14.80
CA SER A 82 16.88 -7.71 15.74
C SER A 82 17.39 -6.30 15.95
N VAL A 83 17.72 -5.98 17.20
CA VAL A 83 18.41 -4.73 17.55
C VAL A 83 19.93 -4.84 17.39
N ASP A 84 20.43 -6.05 17.14
CA ASP A 84 21.86 -6.30 17.00
C ASP A 84 22.40 -5.72 15.69
N LEU A 85 23.67 -5.31 15.75
CA LEU A 85 24.42 -4.78 14.62
C LEU A 85 25.48 -5.79 14.19
N SER A 86 25.75 -5.81 12.89
CA SER A 86 26.88 -6.56 12.35
C SER A 86 28.21 -6.07 12.94
N GLU A 87 29.07 -7.01 13.33
CA GLU A 87 30.40 -6.70 13.86
C GLU A 87 31.21 -5.92 12.81
N GLY A 88 31.64 -4.70 13.17
CA GLY A 88 32.40 -3.83 12.27
C GLY A 88 31.57 -2.99 11.30
N SER A 89 30.27 -2.82 11.54
CA SER A 89 29.43 -1.92 10.74
C SER A 89 30.02 -0.49 10.72
N LYS A 90 30.31 0.03 9.52
CA LYS A 90 30.80 1.41 9.33
C LYS A 90 29.77 2.48 9.72
N TRP A 91 28.49 2.10 9.77
CA TRP A 91 27.38 2.99 10.04
C TRP A 91 27.07 2.96 11.54
N ASN A 92 27.27 4.09 12.21
CA ASN A 92 26.83 4.29 13.59
C ASN A 92 25.33 4.60 13.60
N ILE A 93 24.49 3.59 13.44
CA ILE A 93 23.03 3.78 13.56
C ILE A 93 22.64 3.90 15.03
N SER A 94 21.85 4.92 15.35
CA SER A 94 21.37 5.17 16.72
C SER A 94 20.18 4.30 17.09
N ARG A 95 19.44 3.76 16.10
CA ARG A 95 18.26 2.92 16.27
C ARG A 95 18.21 1.82 15.19
N SER A 96 18.35 0.59 15.63
CA SER A 96 18.12 -0.66 14.88
C SER A 96 16.81 -1.32 15.33
N GLY A 97 16.44 -2.45 14.73
CA GLY A 97 15.23 -3.19 15.05
C GLY A 97 14.03 -2.81 14.20
N PHE A 98 14.23 -2.54 12.90
CA PHE A 98 13.11 -2.27 11.99
C PHE A 98 13.18 -3.04 10.68
N CYS A 99 12.00 -3.43 10.21
CA CYS A 99 11.78 -3.95 8.87
C CYS A 99 10.35 -3.66 8.42
N GLY A 100 10.11 -3.58 7.13
CA GLY A 100 8.80 -3.28 6.59
C GLY A 100 8.71 -3.47 5.08
N MET A 101 7.52 -3.14 4.57
CA MET A 101 7.27 -3.05 3.13
C MET A 101 6.54 -1.77 2.81
N ARG A 102 6.79 -1.23 1.61
CA ARG A 102 6.06 -0.08 1.07
C ARG A 102 5.75 -0.31 -0.40
N SER A 103 4.64 0.24 -0.89
CA SER A 103 4.39 0.29 -2.33
C SER A 103 5.44 1.18 -3.00
N LYS A 104 5.88 0.81 -4.19
CA LYS A 104 6.68 1.67 -5.05
C LYS A 104 5.84 2.87 -5.48
N LYS A 105 6.48 4.02 -5.64
CA LYS A 105 5.82 5.20 -6.21
C LYS A 105 5.36 4.85 -7.62
N PHE A 106 4.12 5.20 -7.93
CA PHE A 106 3.53 5.02 -9.24
C PHE A 106 3.26 6.40 -9.85
N ASP A 107 3.24 6.46 -11.17
CA ASP A 107 2.93 7.70 -11.88
C ASP A 107 1.43 7.96 -11.86
N GLY A 108 1.04 9.21 -11.59
CA GLY A 108 -0.36 9.64 -11.50
C GLY A 108 -0.95 9.53 -10.10
N PHE A 109 -2.28 9.53 -10.01
CA PHE A 109 -3.02 9.50 -8.75
C PHE A 109 -4.06 8.38 -8.76
N ILE A 110 -4.43 7.93 -7.56
CA ILE A 110 -5.56 7.01 -7.37
C ILE A 110 -6.73 7.85 -6.89
N ASP A 111 -7.72 8.03 -7.75
CA ASP A 111 -8.96 8.71 -7.38
C ASP A 111 -9.70 7.89 -6.30
N LEU A 112 -9.81 8.47 -5.11
CA LEU A 112 -10.49 7.90 -3.94
C LEU A 112 -11.61 8.83 -3.44
N ASP A 113 -12.01 9.86 -4.20
CA ASP A 113 -12.99 10.88 -3.75
C ASP A 113 -14.37 10.27 -3.44
N GLY A 114 -14.71 9.17 -4.10
CA GLY A 114 -15.95 8.43 -3.88
C GLY A 114 -15.94 7.47 -2.68
N TYR A 115 -14.87 7.43 -1.88
CA TYR A 115 -14.69 6.46 -0.78
C TYR A 115 -14.44 7.18 0.55
N ASP A 116 -14.94 6.59 1.63
CA ASP A 116 -14.86 7.14 2.99
C ASP A 116 -13.72 6.56 3.83
N ALA A 117 -13.12 5.46 3.39
CA ALA A 117 -12.06 4.78 4.12
C ALA A 117 -11.11 4.01 3.19
N ILE A 118 -9.86 3.91 3.63
CA ILE A 118 -8.88 2.96 3.11
C ILE A 118 -8.87 1.74 4.02
N ALA A 119 -8.99 0.54 3.46
CA ALA A 119 -9.03 -0.70 4.21
C ALA A 119 -7.85 -1.61 3.86
N LEU A 120 -7.24 -2.21 4.88
CA LEU A 120 -6.23 -3.25 4.76
C LEU A 120 -6.75 -4.52 5.42
N ARG A 121 -6.98 -5.56 4.61
CA ARG A 121 -7.34 -6.89 5.10
C ARG A 121 -6.07 -7.71 5.33
N LEU A 122 -5.86 -8.16 6.56
CA LEU A 122 -4.66 -8.88 6.95
C LEU A 122 -4.94 -9.93 8.04
N ARG A 123 -4.01 -10.86 8.21
CA ARG A 123 -4.00 -11.86 9.28
C ARG A 123 -2.73 -11.63 10.10
N GLY A 124 -2.87 -11.19 11.35
CA GLY A 124 -1.75 -10.76 12.19
C GLY A 124 -1.06 -11.91 12.92
N ASP A 125 0.12 -11.62 13.47
CA ASP A 125 0.84 -12.48 14.41
C ASP A 125 0.58 -12.10 15.89
N GLY A 126 -0.27 -11.09 16.12
CA GLY A 126 -0.59 -10.53 17.43
C GLY A 126 0.28 -9.33 17.84
N ARG A 127 1.24 -8.92 17.01
CA ARG A 127 2.05 -7.72 17.26
C ARG A 127 1.36 -6.45 16.73
N CYS A 128 1.85 -5.31 17.21
CA CYS A 128 1.48 -4.00 16.71
C CYS A 128 2.38 -3.60 15.53
N TYR A 129 1.77 -3.10 14.46
CA TYR A 129 2.47 -2.58 13.29
C TYR A 129 2.18 -1.10 13.11
N ILE A 130 3.09 -0.37 12.48
CA ILE A 130 2.83 1.01 12.03
C ILE A 130 2.40 0.93 10.57
N SER A 131 1.25 1.53 10.26
CA SER A 131 0.82 1.80 8.90
C SER A 131 1.10 3.26 8.57
N THR A 132 1.63 3.52 7.38
CA THR A 132 1.88 4.89 6.91
C THR A 132 1.31 5.06 5.52
N ILE A 133 0.53 6.11 5.32
CA ILE A 133 0.02 6.55 4.03
C ILE A 133 0.81 7.79 3.62
N TYR A 134 1.41 7.72 2.44
CA TYR A 134 2.06 8.87 1.81
C TYR A 134 1.12 9.47 0.77
N THR A 135 0.88 10.76 0.86
CA THR A 135 0.10 11.53 -0.12
C THR A 135 0.97 12.64 -0.68
N GLU A 136 0.85 12.92 -1.98
CA GLU A 136 1.55 14.04 -2.58
C GLU A 136 1.22 15.35 -1.84
N ASN A 137 2.23 16.17 -1.60
CA ASN A 137 2.06 17.46 -0.96
C ASN A 137 2.09 18.58 -2.01
N TRP A 138 0.93 19.18 -2.27
CA TRP A 138 0.79 20.29 -3.21
C TRP A 138 1.26 21.65 -2.65
N VAL A 139 1.40 21.78 -1.33
CA VAL A 139 1.65 23.07 -0.64
C VAL A 139 3.15 23.38 -0.50
N ASN A 140 4.02 22.41 -0.78
CA ASN A 140 5.45 22.59 -0.62
C ASN A 140 6.04 23.56 -1.65
N SER A 141 7.02 24.36 -1.20
CA SER A 141 7.75 25.29 -2.06
C SER A 141 8.43 24.56 -3.23
N PRO A 142 8.63 25.22 -4.39
CA PRO A 142 9.32 24.61 -5.52
C PRO A 142 10.65 23.98 -5.09
N GLY A 143 10.82 22.67 -5.33
CA GLY A 143 12.02 21.91 -4.97
C GLY A 143 11.91 21.07 -3.69
N GLN A 144 10.78 21.11 -2.97
CA GLN A 144 10.51 20.27 -1.80
C GLN A 144 9.54 19.15 -2.19
N SER A 145 10.07 18.00 -2.62
CA SER A 145 9.27 16.84 -3.07
C SER A 145 8.83 15.91 -1.92
N GLU A 146 8.71 16.45 -0.71
CA GLU A 146 8.34 15.63 0.45
C GLU A 146 6.84 15.33 0.43
N ASP A 147 6.50 14.04 0.43
CA ASP A 147 5.12 13.58 0.54
C ASP A 147 4.60 13.81 1.97
N ASN A 148 3.34 14.20 2.12
CA ASN A 148 2.67 14.23 3.42
C ASN A 148 2.55 12.80 3.96
N SER A 149 2.82 12.61 5.26
CA SER A 149 2.78 11.30 5.89
C SER A 149 1.73 11.23 6.99
N TRP A 150 0.92 10.18 6.92
CA TRP A 150 -0.19 9.90 7.83
C TRP A 150 0.07 8.55 8.49
N GLN A 151 0.19 8.51 9.81
CA GLN A 151 0.60 7.31 10.54
C GLN A 151 -0.46 6.85 11.55
N ALA A 152 -0.60 5.52 11.65
CA ALA A 152 -1.46 4.89 12.63
C ALA A 152 -0.89 3.55 13.08
N PHE A 153 -1.17 3.17 14.33
CA PHE A 153 -0.89 1.83 14.82
C PHE A 153 -1.99 0.86 14.39
N VAL A 154 -1.60 -0.31 13.91
CA VAL A 154 -2.48 -1.39 13.48
C VAL A 154 -2.30 -2.57 14.42
N PHE A 155 -3.39 -2.90 15.10
CA PHE A 155 -3.49 -4.07 15.98
C PHE A 155 -4.36 -5.11 15.28
N ALA A 156 -3.78 -6.25 14.94
CA ALA A 156 -4.53 -7.35 14.33
C ALA A 156 -4.46 -8.60 15.22
N PRO A 157 -5.59 -9.31 15.39
CA PRO A 157 -5.63 -10.53 16.16
C PRO A 157 -4.71 -11.58 15.54
N LYS A 158 -4.03 -12.32 16.40
CA LYS A 158 -3.18 -13.44 15.99
C LYS A 158 -4.02 -14.47 15.25
N ASP A 159 -3.52 -14.93 14.12
CA ASP A 159 -4.07 -16.04 13.34
C ASP A 159 -5.55 -15.86 12.89
N SER A 160 -6.08 -14.64 12.92
CA SER A 160 -7.46 -14.34 12.50
C SER A 160 -7.49 -13.21 11.47
N TRP A 161 -8.37 -13.34 10.46
CA TRP A 161 -8.57 -12.29 9.47
C TRP A 161 -9.17 -11.04 10.13
N TYR A 162 -8.60 -9.89 9.80
CA TYR A 162 -9.01 -8.60 10.31
C TYR A 162 -8.91 -7.54 9.20
N THR A 163 -9.85 -6.60 9.20
CA THR A 163 -9.85 -5.47 8.27
C THR A 163 -9.58 -4.21 9.06
N ALA A 164 -8.34 -3.72 8.99
CA ALA A 164 -7.96 -2.41 9.52
C ALA A 164 -8.51 -1.34 8.57
N LYS A 165 -9.20 -0.34 9.10
CA LYS A 165 -9.75 0.78 8.32
C LYS A 165 -9.16 2.10 8.80
N ALA A 166 -8.70 2.90 7.85
CA ALA A 166 -8.29 4.28 8.04
C ALA A 166 -9.37 5.16 7.42
N SER A 167 -10.16 5.83 8.25
CA SER A 167 -11.14 6.84 7.82
C SER A 167 -10.71 8.23 8.28
N PRO A 168 -11.13 9.31 7.61
CA PRO A 168 -10.86 10.69 8.03
C PRO A 168 -11.35 11.02 9.45
N THR A 169 -12.33 10.25 9.97
CA THR A 169 -12.86 10.41 11.33
C THR A 169 -12.03 9.65 12.38
N THR A 170 -11.19 8.71 11.95
CA THR A 170 -10.25 8.01 12.82
C THR A 170 -9.02 8.89 12.98
N SER A 171 -8.51 9.05 14.20
CA SER A 171 -7.28 9.83 14.45
C SER A 171 -6.10 9.20 13.71
N ILE A 172 -5.70 9.81 12.60
CA ILE A 172 -4.46 9.50 11.90
C ILE A 172 -3.54 10.70 12.14
N ASP A 173 -2.40 10.46 12.77
CA ASP A 173 -1.49 11.53 13.12
C ASP A 173 -0.71 11.96 11.86
N VAL A 174 -0.79 13.25 11.53
CA VAL A 174 0.08 13.85 10.52
C VAL A 174 1.46 14.00 11.15
N THR A 175 2.42 13.24 10.63
CA THR A 175 3.81 13.40 11.08
C THR A 175 4.52 14.28 10.05
N ASN A 176 4.80 15.53 10.44
CA ASN A 176 5.74 16.34 9.69
C ASN A 176 7.15 15.80 9.99
N LYS A 177 7.88 15.42 8.95
CA LYS A 177 9.32 15.18 9.07
C LYS A 177 10.01 16.53 9.25
N GLU A 178 10.06 17.03 10.48
CA GLU A 178 11.08 18.02 10.81
C GLU A 178 12.40 17.27 10.92
N LEU A 179 13.25 17.44 9.91
CA LEU A 179 14.67 17.08 9.93
C LEU A 179 15.49 18.24 10.51
#